data_AF-A0A2M8Q7N4-F1
#
_entry.id   AF-A0A2M8Q7N4-F1
#
_cell.length_a   1.000
_cell.length_b   1.000
_cell.length_c   1.000
_cell.angle_alpha   90.00
_cell.angle_beta   90.00
_cell.angle_gamma   90.00
#
_symmetry.space_group_name_H-M   'P 1'
#
loop_
_entity.id
_entity.type
_entity.pdbx_description
1 polymer ?
#
loop_
_entity_poly.entity_id
_entity_poly.type
_entity_poly.pdbx_seq_one_letter_code
_entity_poly.pdbx_strand_id
1 'polypeptide(L)'
;FKDLLTLGWIDRMPRLFGVQSARSPALYNAWRSGAEIPEPVRAATRADSISVDAPRDPIKALNAVRQTGGAFVLVEDEAILQAILPLARFGAVFAEPAGAAAYAGLLQARRDGLVHKEETIVVINTGSGLKDVRAAMEVAGAAHAVEPSLAAVRNLLEQGALST
;
A
#
# COMPACT_ATOMS: atom_id res chain seq x y z
N PHE A 1 -11.52 -10.15 -13.87
CA PHE A 1 -10.54 -10.31 -14.97
C PHE A 1 -10.69 -11.63 -15.72
N LYS A 2 -10.67 -12.80 -15.08
CA LYS A 2 -10.86 -14.09 -15.79
C LYS A 2 -12.13 -14.12 -16.63
N ASP A 3 -13.27 -13.73 -16.06
CA ASP A 3 -14.53 -13.69 -16.81
C ASP A 3 -14.47 -12.71 -17.99
N LEU A 4 -13.83 -11.55 -17.81
CA LEU A 4 -13.63 -10.57 -18.89
C LEU A 4 -12.77 -11.13 -20.02
N LEU A 5 -11.74 -11.92 -19.70
CA LEU A 5 -10.92 -12.59 -20.71
C LEU A 5 -11.72 -13.69 -21.43
N THR A 6 -12.46 -14.51 -20.69
CA THR A 6 -13.31 -15.57 -21.25
C THR A 6 -14.39 -15.01 -22.18
N LEU A 7 -14.93 -13.84 -21.85
CA LEU A 7 -15.91 -13.12 -22.67
C LEU A 7 -15.28 -12.34 -23.84
N GLY A 8 -13.95 -12.31 -23.96
CA GLY A 8 -13.24 -11.59 -25.02
C GLY A 8 -13.26 -10.06 -24.88
N TRP A 9 -13.50 -9.52 -23.67
CA TRP A 9 -13.52 -8.08 -23.41
C TRP A 9 -12.12 -7.51 -23.12
N ILE A 10 -11.17 -8.38 -22.79
CA ILE A 10 -9.75 -8.07 -22.65
C ILE A 10 -8.94 -9.14 -23.36
N ASP A 11 -7.81 -8.75 -23.93
CA ASP A 11 -6.96 -9.68 -24.69
C ASP A 11 -5.93 -10.42 -23.83
N ARG A 12 -5.77 -10.00 -22.56
CA ARG A 12 -4.80 -10.57 -21.62
C ARG A 12 -5.21 -10.37 -20.16
N MET A 13 -4.76 -11.28 -19.30
CA MET A 13 -4.84 -11.08 -17.84
C MET A 13 -3.81 -10.05 -17.38
N PRO A 14 -4.16 -9.15 -16.42
CA PRO A 14 -3.15 -8.42 -15.67
C PRO A 14 -2.41 -9.35 -14.71
N ARG A 15 -1.12 -9.07 -14.46
CA ARG A 15 -0.37 -9.66 -13.36
C ARG A 15 -0.97 -9.16 -12.03
N LEU A 16 -1.25 -10.06 -11.11
CA LEU A 16 -1.83 -9.70 -9.81
C LEU A 16 -0.77 -9.67 -8.73
N PHE A 17 -0.65 -8.54 -8.05
CA PHE A 17 0.29 -8.37 -6.95
C PHE A 17 -0.46 -8.37 -5.62
N GLY A 18 -0.06 -9.25 -4.71
CA GLY A 18 -0.51 -9.21 -3.32
C GLY A 18 0.49 -8.45 -2.47
N VAL A 19 0.05 -7.53 -1.61
CA VAL A 19 0.95 -6.79 -0.73
C VAL A 19 0.63 -7.15 0.72
N GLN A 20 1.65 -7.52 1.49
CA GLN A 20 1.51 -7.79 2.91
C GLN A 20 2.55 -7.03 3.71
N SER A 21 2.18 -6.64 4.94
CA SER A 21 3.15 -6.16 5.90
C SER A 21 4.15 -7.28 6.25
N ALA A 22 5.41 -6.91 6.47
CA ALA A 22 6.43 -7.78 7.06
C ALA A 22 6.01 -8.40 8.40
N ARG A 23 5.07 -7.74 9.10
CA ARG A 23 4.49 -8.19 10.37
C ARG A 23 3.16 -8.93 10.20
N SER A 24 2.71 -9.20 8.98
CA SER A 24 1.57 -10.09 8.69
C SER A 24 1.77 -10.89 7.37
N PRO A 25 2.86 -11.67 7.23
CA PRO A 25 3.38 -12.13 5.93
C PRO A 25 2.87 -13.51 5.45
N ALA A 26 1.73 -14.01 5.94
CA ALA A 26 1.31 -15.41 5.74
C ALA A 26 1.30 -15.87 4.27
N LEU A 27 0.74 -15.07 3.36
CA LEU A 27 0.66 -15.42 1.93
C LEU A 27 1.99 -15.22 1.21
N TYR A 28 2.76 -14.19 1.58
CA TYR A 28 4.10 -13.99 1.05
C TYR A 28 5.00 -15.19 1.36
N ASN A 29 4.98 -15.67 2.61
CA ASN A 29 5.77 -16.83 3.03
C ASN A 29 5.40 -18.08 2.23
N ALA A 30 4.11 -18.37 2.09
CA ALA A 30 3.63 -19.52 1.33
C ALA A 30 3.89 -19.41 -0.17
N TRP A 31 3.74 -18.21 -0.74
CA TRP A 31 4.06 -17.97 -2.14
C TRP A 31 5.54 -18.22 -2.42
N ARG A 32 6.42 -17.66 -1.58
CA ARG A 32 7.89 -17.77 -1.71
C ARG A 32 8.40 -19.20 -1.52
N SER A 33 7.81 -19.98 -0.62
CA SER A 33 8.20 -21.37 -0.37
C SER A 33 7.57 -22.37 -1.35
N GLY A 34 6.60 -21.94 -2.17
CA GLY A 34 5.83 -22.83 -3.04
C GLY A 34 4.72 -23.61 -2.31
N ALA A 35 4.45 -23.33 -1.03
CA ALA A 35 3.39 -24.01 -0.27
C ALA A 35 2.00 -23.73 -0.85
N GLU A 36 1.13 -24.73 -0.87
CA GLU A 36 -0.27 -24.58 -1.30
C GLU A 36 -1.14 -23.92 -0.23
N ILE A 37 -0.81 -24.16 1.04
CA ILE A 37 -1.53 -23.66 2.20
C ILE A 37 -0.52 -22.87 3.05
N PRO A 38 -0.83 -21.61 3.43
CA PRO A 38 0.01 -20.85 4.33
C PRO A 38 -0.14 -21.36 5.76
N GLU A 39 1.00 -21.44 6.45
CA GLU A 39 1.00 -21.56 7.91
C GLU A 39 0.52 -20.23 8.52
N PRO A 40 -0.31 -20.27 9.58
CA PRO A 40 -0.66 -19.08 10.32
C PRO A 40 0.57 -18.35 10.86
N VAL A 41 0.49 -17.02 10.91
CA VAL A 41 1.51 -16.16 11.51
C VAL A 41 0.94 -15.49 12.75
N ARG A 42 1.80 -14.91 13.59
CA ARG A 42 1.36 -13.98 14.64
C ARG A 42 1.41 -12.56 14.08
N ALA A 43 0.30 -12.08 13.53
CA ALA A 43 0.22 -10.78 12.92
C ALA A 43 0.29 -9.66 13.96
N ALA A 44 1.04 -8.61 13.66
CA ALA A 44 1.24 -7.47 14.55
C ALA A 44 1.47 -6.17 13.78
N THR A 45 0.94 -6.07 12.56
CA THR A 45 1.08 -4.87 11.74
C THR A 45 0.22 -3.72 12.28
N ARG A 46 0.70 -2.50 12.10
CA ARG A 46 -0.05 -1.26 12.38
C ARG A 46 -1.21 -1.03 11.41
N ALA A 47 -1.22 -1.69 10.25
CA ALA A 47 -2.33 -1.64 9.31
C ALA A 47 -3.41 -2.66 9.70
N ASP A 48 -4.24 -2.28 10.68
CA ASP A 48 -5.20 -3.17 11.36
C ASP A 48 -6.05 -4.04 10.42
N SER A 49 -6.61 -3.46 9.36
CA SER A 49 -7.47 -4.22 8.42
C SER A 49 -6.75 -5.31 7.62
N ILE A 50 -5.42 -5.36 7.65
CA ILE A 50 -4.61 -6.43 7.05
C ILE A 50 -3.74 -7.16 8.08
N SER A 51 -3.99 -6.97 9.38
CA SER A 51 -3.36 -7.74 10.46
C SER A 51 -4.08 -9.07 10.65
N VAL A 52 -3.67 -10.07 9.87
CA VAL A 52 -4.38 -11.36 9.76
C VAL A 52 -3.42 -12.52 9.93
N ASP A 53 -3.64 -13.29 11.00
CA ASP A 53 -2.86 -14.49 11.32
C ASP A 53 -3.03 -15.59 10.26
N ALA A 54 -4.30 -15.88 9.90
CA ALA A 54 -4.69 -16.91 8.93
C ALA A 54 -5.67 -16.33 7.90
N PRO A 55 -5.20 -16.00 6.68
CA PRO A 55 -6.06 -15.47 5.63
C PRO A 55 -7.23 -16.41 5.30
N ARG A 56 -8.43 -15.86 5.11
CA ARG A 56 -9.67 -16.63 4.91
C ARG A 56 -9.72 -17.42 3.60
N ASP A 57 -9.20 -16.85 2.51
CA ASP A 57 -9.24 -17.45 1.17
C ASP A 57 -7.81 -17.59 0.60
N PRO A 58 -6.90 -18.31 1.29
CA PRO A 58 -5.47 -18.26 0.97
C PRO A 58 -5.15 -18.94 -0.36
N ILE A 59 -5.81 -20.07 -0.64
CA ILE A 59 -5.63 -20.84 -1.88
C ILE A 59 -6.05 -20.00 -3.09
N LYS A 60 -7.16 -19.25 -2.99
CA LYS A 60 -7.62 -18.37 -4.09
C LYS A 60 -6.61 -17.25 -4.35
N ALA A 61 -6.09 -16.62 -3.30
CA ALA A 61 -5.10 -15.55 -3.42
C ALA A 61 -3.78 -16.06 -4.02
N LEU A 62 -3.25 -17.18 -3.50
CA LEU A 62 -2.03 -17.81 -4.02
C LEU A 62 -2.18 -18.20 -5.49
N ASN A 63 -3.28 -18.85 -5.85
CA ASN A 63 -3.55 -19.25 -7.23
C ASN A 63 -3.70 -18.05 -8.16
N ALA A 64 -4.38 -16.98 -7.73
CA ALA A 64 -4.55 -15.78 -8.53
C ALA A 64 -3.19 -15.13 -8.86
N VAL A 65 -2.30 -15.01 -7.87
CA VAL A 65 -0.96 -14.46 -8.07
C VAL A 65 -0.10 -15.37 -8.96
N ARG A 66 -0.05 -16.67 -8.67
CA ARG A 66 0.75 -17.66 -9.45
C ARG A 66 0.31 -17.75 -10.91
N GLN A 67 -1.00 -17.90 -11.15
CA GLN A 67 -1.55 -18.09 -12.50
C GLN A 67 -1.42 -16.85 -13.38
N THR A 68 -1.28 -15.66 -12.79
CA THR A 68 -1.11 -14.41 -13.54
C THR A 68 0.34 -13.99 -13.69
N GLY A 69 1.31 -14.78 -13.20
CA GLY A 69 2.73 -14.40 -13.21
C GLY A 69 3.01 -13.14 -12.37
N GLY A 70 2.20 -12.92 -11.34
CA GLY A 70 2.37 -11.83 -10.39
C GLY A 70 3.28 -12.20 -9.23
N ALA A 71 3.28 -11.38 -8.18
CA ALA A 71 4.10 -11.60 -6.99
C ALA A 71 3.37 -11.22 -5.70
N PHE A 72 3.80 -11.82 -4.58
CA PHE A 72 3.57 -11.21 -3.28
C PHE A 72 4.75 -10.29 -2.93
N VAL A 73 4.45 -9.10 -2.44
CA VAL A 73 5.43 -8.09 -2.04
C VAL A 73 5.30 -7.86 -0.54
N LEU A 74 6.44 -7.84 0.14
CA LEU A 74 6.51 -7.58 1.56
C LEU A 74 6.94 -6.14 1.83
N VAL A 75 6.23 -5.45 2.71
CA VAL A 75 6.50 -4.05 3.05
C VAL A 75 6.60 -3.84 4.55
N GLU A 76 7.53 -3.01 5.00
CA GLU A 76 7.60 -2.59 6.39
C GLU A 76 6.43 -1.65 6.73
N ASP A 77 5.94 -1.72 7.97
CA ASP A 77 4.84 -0.87 8.44
C ASP A 77 5.14 0.63 8.27
N GLU A 78 6.39 1.04 8.50
CA GLU A 78 6.81 2.42 8.29
C GLU A 78 6.62 2.85 6.82
N ALA A 79 6.94 1.97 5.88
CA ALA A 79 6.73 2.26 4.46
C ALA A 79 5.23 2.34 4.10
N ILE A 80 4.38 1.53 4.74
CA ILE A 80 2.92 1.60 4.60
C ILE A 80 2.41 2.98 5.08
N LEU A 81 2.88 3.45 6.23
CA LEU A 81 2.45 4.73 6.79
C LEU A 81 2.96 5.91 5.96
N GLN A 82 4.23 5.89 5.58
CA GLN A 82 4.82 6.94 4.73
C GLN A 82 4.17 7.01 3.35
N ALA A 83 3.56 5.92 2.86
CA ALA A 83 2.82 5.90 1.60
C ALA A 83 1.51 6.71 1.62
N ILE A 84 0.97 7.06 2.80
CA ILE A 84 -0.23 7.90 2.95
C ILE A 84 0.01 9.30 2.36
N LEU A 85 1.17 9.90 2.63
CA LEU A 85 1.50 11.27 2.21
C LEU A 85 1.54 11.45 0.69
N PRO A 86 2.29 10.67 -0.10
CA PRO A 86 2.33 10.84 -1.54
C PRO A 86 0.97 10.54 -2.19
N LEU A 87 0.19 9.59 -1.67
CA LEU A 87 -1.18 9.35 -2.14
C LEU A 87 -2.07 10.58 -1.95
N ALA A 88 -2.00 11.21 -0.78
CA ALA A 88 -2.76 12.42 -0.48
C ALA A 88 -2.27 13.63 -1.29
N ARG A 89 -0.96 13.90 -1.30
CA ARG A 89 -0.35 15.09 -1.91
C ARG A 89 -0.40 15.08 -3.44
N PHE A 90 -0.11 13.93 -4.06
CA PHE A 90 0.02 13.83 -5.52
C PHE A 90 -1.16 13.14 -6.18
N GLY A 91 -1.82 12.22 -5.47
CA GLY A 91 -2.97 11.48 -5.99
C GLY A 91 -4.32 12.08 -5.62
N ALA A 92 -4.38 13.06 -4.70
CA ALA A 92 -5.61 13.53 -4.08
C ALA A 92 -6.45 12.38 -3.45
N VAL A 93 -5.79 11.31 -3.02
CA VAL A 93 -6.41 10.14 -2.38
C VAL A 93 -5.97 10.08 -0.93
N PHE A 94 -6.89 10.37 -0.01
CA PHE A 94 -6.65 10.20 1.41
C PHE A 94 -6.97 8.77 1.85
N ALA A 95 -5.93 7.95 2.05
CA ALA A 95 -6.04 6.52 2.40
C ALA A 95 -5.69 6.25 3.88
N GLU A 96 -6.33 5.24 4.47
CA GLU A 96 -5.89 4.65 5.75
C GLU A 96 -4.67 3.73 5.53
N PRO A 97 -3.94 3.28 6.58
CA PRO A 97 -2.76 2.44 6.41
C PRO A 97 -2.96 1.21 5.51
N ALA A 98 -4.05 0.45 5.70
CA ALA A 98 -4.35 -0.70 4.84
C ALA A 98 -4.62 -0.30 3.38
N GLY A 99 -5.25 0.85 3.14
CA GLY A 99 -5.47 1.40 1.80
C GLY A 99 -4.17 1.90 1.14
N ALA A 100 -3.22 2.40 1.93
CA ALA A 100 -1.91 2.84 1.47
C ALA A 100 -0.94 1.68 1.19
N ALA A 101 -1.19 0.48 1.75
CA ALA A 101 -0.31 -0.68 1.61
C ALA A 101 -0.07 -1.07 0.14
N ALA A 102 -1.09 -1.02 -0.71
CA ALA A 102 -0.92 -1.33 -2.14
C ALA A 102 0.05 -0.36 -2.85
N TYR A 103 0.04 0.92 -2.48
CA TYR A 103 0.98 1.91 -3.03
C TYR A 103 2.39 1.71 -2.48
N ALA A 104 2.53 1.44 -1.18
CA ALA A 104 3.83 1.05 -0.59
C ALA A 104 4.40 -0.18 -1.30
N GLY A 105 3.56 -1.17 -1.60
CA GLY A 105 3.93 -2.36 -2.35
C GLY A 105 4.35 -2.07 -3.80
N LEU A 106 3.72 -1.11 -4.47
CA LEU A 106 4.18 -0.64 -5.79
C LEU A 106 5.58 -0.02 -5.71
N LEU A 107 5.84 0.85 -4.72
CA LEU A 107 7.16 1.45 -4.52
C LEU A 107 8.22 0.38 -4.24
N GLN A 108 7.89 -0.64 -3.44
CA GLN A 108 8.77 -1.77 -3.19
C GLN A 108 8.98 -2.63 -4.44
N ALA A 109 7.92 -3.00 -5.15
CA ALA A 109 7.99 -3.79 -6.39
C ALA A 109 8.87 -3.12 -7.45
N ARG A 110 8.82 -1.79 -7.55
CA ARG A 110 9.69 -1.02 -8.43
C ARG A 110 11.15 -1.08 -8.00
N ARG A 111 11.43 -0.98 -6.69
CA ARG A 111 12.80 -1.14 -6.14
C ARG A 111 13.36 -2.53 -6.39
N ASP A 112 12.50 -3.54 -6.31
CA ASP A 112 12.88 -4.95 -6.52
C ASP A 112 12.92 -5.35 -8.00
N GLY A 113 12.64 -4.41 -8.93
CA GLY A 113 12.65 -4.67 -10.37
C GLY A 113 11.51 -5.57 -10.87
N LEU A 114 10.43 -5.73 -10.09
CA LEU A 114 9.27 -6.55 -10.44
C LEU A 114 8.31 -5.85 -11.41
N VAL A 115 8.37 -4.51 -11.45
CA VAL A 115 7.59 -3.63 -12.33
C VAL A 115 8.44 -2.48 -12.86
N HIS A 116 8.11 -1.98 -14.06
CA HIS A 116 8.81 -0.91 -14.76
C HIS A 116 7.91 0.31 -15.02
N LYS A 117 8.52 1.45 -15.34
CA LYS A 117 7.81 2.75 -15.47
C LYS A 117 6.90 2.83 -16.69
N GLU A 118 7.10 1.95 -17.66
CA GLU A 118 6.33 1.83 -18.91
C GLU A 118 5.07 0.97 -18.73
N GLU A 119 4.92 0.29 -17.59
CA GLU A 119 3.76 -0.55 -17.31
C GLU A 119 2.56 0.27 -16.85
N THR A 120 1.36 -0.10 -17.33
CA THR A 120 0.10 0.42 -16.80
C THR A 120 -0.25 -0.33 -15.53
N ILE A 121 -0.20 0.36 -14.38
CA ILE A 121 -0.44 -0.22 -13.06
C ILE A 121 -1.67 0.41 -12.42
N VAL A 122 -2.53 -0.45 -11.86
CA VAL A 122 -3.69 -0.03 -11.07
C VAL A 122 -3.42 -0.36 -9.61
N VAL A 123 -3.40 0.67 -8.75
CA VAL A 123 -3.29 0.52 -7.29
C VAL A 123 -4.69 0.57 -6.70
N ILE A 124 -5.06 -0.46 -5.95
CA ILE A 124 -6.39 -0.56 -5.33
C ILE A 124 -6.32 0.02 -3.93
N ASN A 125 -6.91 1.21 -3.74
CA ASN A 125 -7.20 1.72 -2.41
C ASN A 125 -8.51 1.11 -1.88
N THR A 126 -8.43 0.39 -0.77
CA THR A 126 -9.59 -0.27 -0.14
C THR A 126 -10.19 0.51 1.02
N GLY A 127 -9.56 1.60 1.45
CA GLY A 127 -9.87 2.27 2.71
C GLY A 127 -9.72 3.79 2.68
N SER A 128 -10.70 4.49 3.25
CA SER A 128 -10.65 5.95 3.39
C SER A 128 -9.83 6.33 4.62
N GLY A 129 -8.94 7.33 4.47
CA GLY A 129 -8.14 7.88 5.56
C GLY A 129 -8.96 8.49 6.70
N LEU A 130 -10.25 8.79 6.46
CA LEU A 130 -11.16 9.26 7.51
C LEU A 130 -11.42 8.22 8.62
N LYS A 131 -11.11 6.94 8.37
CA LYS A 131 -11.20 5.89 9.39
C LYS A 131 -10.05 5.94 10.41
N ASP A 132 -8.88 6.42 9.99
CA ASP A 132 -7.69 6.51 10.84
C ASP A 132 -6.90 7.80 10.56
N VAL A 133 -7.45 8.90 11.05
CA VAL A 133 -6.81 10.22 10.95
C VAL A 133 -5.53 10.28 11.78
N ARG A 134 -5.40 9.45 12.83
CA ARG A 134 -4.22 9.48 13.72
C ARG A 134 -2.97 9.02 13.00
N ALA A 135 -3.05 7.92 12.23
CA ALA A 135 -1.94 7.46 11.42
C ALA A 135 -1.46 8.53 10.42
N ALA A 136 -2.40 9.27 9.82
CA ALA A 136 -2.07 10.36 8.91
C ALA A 136 -1.41 11.55 9.62
N MET A 137 -1.90 11.94 10.80
CA MET A 137 -1.30 13.02 11.61
C MET A 137 0.12 12.68 12.06
N GLU A 138 0.38 11.42 12.40
CA GLU A 138 1.71 10.96 12.81
C GLU A 138 2.74 11.18 11.70
N VAL A 139 2.42 10.77 10.46
CA VAL A 139 3.35 10.91 9.33
C VAL A 139 3.40 12.32 8.76
N ALA A 140 2.30 13.08 8.82
CA ALA A 140 2.26 14.47 8.36
C ALA A 140 3.10 15.41 9.23
N GLY A 141 3.37 15.02 10.48
CA GLY A 141 4.05 15.86 11.46
C GLY A 141 3.15 16.98 11.98
N ALA A 142 3.69 17.73 12.94
CA ALA A 142 2.98 18.85 13.54
C ALA A 142 2.94 20.06 12.59
N ALA A 143 1.83 20.80 12.62
CA ALA A 143 1.77 22.11 12.00
C ALA A 143 2.77 23.07 12.66
N HIS A 144 3.37 23.95 11.87
CA HIS A 144 4.23 25.01 12.38
C HIS A 144 3.39 26.01 13.20
N ALA A 145 3.71 26.15 14.48
CA ALA A 145 3.11 27.18 15.34
C ALA A 145 3.76 28.54 15.05
N VAL A 146 2.93 29.56 14.85
CA VAL A 146 3.36 30.95 14.64
C VAL A 146 2.54 31.90 15.49
N GLU A 147 3.12 33.06 15.81
CA GLU A 147 2.38 34.16 16.44
C GLU A 147 1.16 34.54 15.59
N PRO A 148 0.04 34.98 16.20
CA PRO A 148 -1.20 35.32 15.50
C PRO A 148 -1.10 36.66 14.74
N SER A 149 -0.15 36.74 13.81
CA SER A 149 0.14 37.91 12.99
C SER A 149 0.45 37.53 11.55
N LEU A 150 0.04 38.39 10.60
CA LEU A 150 0.35 38.20 9.18
C LEU A 150 1.85 38.25 8.90
N ALA A 151 2.63 38.96 9.71
CA ALA A 151 4.08 39.02 9.58
C ALA A 151 4.73 37.67 9.90
N ALA A 152 4.32 37.01 10.98
CA ALA A 152 4.85 35.69 11.35
C ALA A 152 4.53 34.64 10.29
N VAL A 153 3.33 34.66 9.71
CA VAL A 153 2.94 33.77 8.60
C VAL A 153 3.79 34.01 7.34
N ARG A 154 3.99 35.27 6.94
CA ARG A 154 4.85 35.61 5.79
C ARG A 154 6.29 35.15 5.98
N ASN A 155 6.87 35.43 7.15
CA ASN A 155 8.24 35.03 7.46
C ASN A 155 8.42 33.50 7.35
N LEU A 156 7.45 32.72 7.84
CA LEU A 156 7.49 31.26 7.74
C LEU A 156 7.45 30.77 6.28
N LEU A 157 6.59 31.37 5.45
CA LEU A 157 6.46 31.02 4.03
C LEU A 157 7.74 31.37 3.24
N GLU A 158 8.33 32.53 3.51
CA GLU A 158 9.53 33.02 2.81
C GLU A 158 10.79 32.23 3.18
N GLN A 159 10.87 31.68 4.39
CA GLN A 159 12.00 30.86 4.84
C GLN A 159 12.07 29.47 4.19
N GLY A 160 11.11 29.11 3.33
CA GLY A 160 11.09 27.79 2.69
C GLY A 160 10.85 26.63 3.67
N ALA A 161 10.46 26.93 4.92
CA ALA A 161 10.13 25.94 5.96
C ALA A 161 8.90 25.07 5.59
N LEU A 162 8.20 25.45 4.52
CA LEU A 162 7.07 24.75 3.94
C LEU A 162 7.45 24.19 2.56
N SER A 163 8.52 23.39 2.47
CA SER A 163 8.77 22.60 1.27
C SER A 163 7.72 21.48 1.19
N THR A 164 6.80 21.60 0.22
CA THR A 164 5.68 20.68 -0.08
C THR A 164 6.13 19.32 -0.58
#